data_AF-A0A4P5RB76-F1
#
_entry.id   AF-A0A4P5RB76-F1
#
_cell.length_a   1.000
_cell.length_b   1.000
_cell.length_c   1.000
_cell.angle_alpha   90.00
_cell.angle_beta   90.00
_cell.angle_gamma   90.00
#
_symmetry.space_group_name_H-M   'P 1'
#
loop_
_entity.id
_entity.type
_entity.pdbx_description
1 polymer ?
#
loop_
_entity_poly.entity_id
_entity_poly.type
_entity_poly.pdbx_seq_one_letter_code
_entity_poly.pdbx_strand_id
1 'polypeptide(L)'
;MQLSLDDASPALSNVVFCVLDLETAGSSADVGGITEIGAVKYQGGEEIARFNTLVNPGCAIPSFIVMLTGITDIMVMNSPPIEDVLDDLVEFIGDSVIVAHNARFDMGFIQSSLERDGRPRLSNKVVDTVSLARRLVRSEVPNCKLSTLAESLGLKHQPAHRAMNDVLATGDLLHYLIERAAGFGVYDLNDLIALPKLGSHPQAKKLKLTETLPRTTGVYMFTDAQGEVLYVGKASNLRSRVRSYFGTNESRTKVGSLLKLMQGIEFIQTPDLLTAEVLELRIIGRLRPRYNHAGTRTAKYCYVRLTTEEEWPRLMVSKTPSAKGICIGPISTRNMATEVVDAIESVIPLRRCTVRMGRNYVAPEGAPVCSAARLGLAQCPCSGTAEPESYANAVQQAADALTGKSNFVRDALTARMNAHSEAQRYEEAAYLRDRIQTFETVLRRQEQAEKLCSQGKFTVSFNNIVYEVDNGVLASTRNADQLFMPLSSLSKQVQEAILPPAGVHDVHGVLRNDAMDEVLCIAKFLEAQK
;
A
#
# COMPACT_ATOMS: atom_id res chain seq x y z
N MET A 1 9.76 0.90 4.23
CA MET A 1 8.47 0.38 4.70
C MET A 1 7.43 1.29 4.07
N GLN A 2 6.99 0.92 2.87
CA GLN A 2 6.02 1.64 2.07
C GLN A 2 4.67 1.24 2.65
N LEU A 3 4.01 2.17 3.36
CA LEU A 3 2.63 1.97 3.78
C LEU A 3 1.82 1.82 2.49
N SER A 4 1.19 0.66 2.29
CA SER A 4 0.34 0.37 1.15
C SER A 4 -0.72 1.45 1.00
N LEU A 5 -0.80 2.00 -0.20
CA LEU A 5 -1.88 2.86 -0.68
C LEU A 5 -2.88 1.95 -1.38
N ASP A 6 -4.15 1.99 -0.96
CA ASP A 6 -5.30 2.21 -1.85
C ASP A 6 -6.61 1.90 -1.10
N ASP A 7 -7.26 2.98 -0.69
CA ASP A 7 -8.66 3.25 -1.04
C ASP A 7 -8.83 4.76 -0.95
N ALA A 8 -9.31 5.41 -2.01
CA ALA A 8 -9.63 6.82 -1.96
C ALA A 8 -10.64 7.03 -0.82
N SER A 9 -10.27 7.84 0.18
CA SER A 9 -11.15 8.09 1.33
C SER A 9 -12.45 8.74 0.82
N PRO A 10 -13.62 8.12 1.05
CA PRO A 10 -14.88 8.70 0.57
C PRO A 10 -15.16 10.03 1.27
N ALA A 11 -15.66 11.00 0.51
CA ALA A 11 -16.16 12.25 1.07
C ALA A 11 -17.27 11.96 2.08
N LEU A 12 -17.29 12.68 3.21
CA LEU A 12 -18.24 12.42 4.31
C LEU A 12 -19.71 12.48 3.87
N SER A 13 -20.04 13.31 2.86
CA SER A 13 -21.38 13.39 2.27
C SER A 13 -21.86 12.08 1.65
N ASN A 14 -20.94 11.26 1.16
CA ASN A 14 -21.25 10.02 0.45
C ASN A 14 -21.18 8.79 1.38
N VAL A 15 -20.68 8.96 2.60
CA VAL A 15 -20.55 7.88 3.58
C VAL A 15 -21.92 7.60 4.21
N VAL A 16 -22.28 6.32 4.30
CA VAL A 16 -23.41 5.86 5.11
C VAL A 16 -22.91 5.61 6.53
N PHE A 17 -23.39 6.38 7.49
CA PHE A 17 -23.12 6.21 8.91
C PHE A 17 -24.27 5.45 9.56
N CYS A 18 -24.01 4.29 10.16
CA CYS A 18 -24.96 3.58 10.99
C CYS A 18 -24.68 3.92 12.46
N VAL A 19 -25.45 4.85 13.00
CA VAL A 19 -25.41 5.20 14.42
C VAL A 19 -26.16 4.12 15.19
N LEU A 20 -25.53 3.52 16.18
CA LEU A 20 -26.12 2.46 17.01
C LEU A 20 -25.90 2.74 18.49
N ASP A 21 -26.83 2.24 19.29
CA ASP A 21 -26.79 2.24 20.75
C ASP A 21 -27.51 0.98 21.27
N LEU A 22 -27.00 0.42 22.37
CA LEU A 22 -27.55 -0.77 23.00
C LEU A 22 -27.93 -0.50 24.46
N GLU A 23 -29.11 -0.95 24.84
CA GLU A 23 -29.42 -1.16 26.26
C GLU A 23 -29.09 -2.60 26.65
N THR A 24 -28.54 -2.78 27.85
CA THR A 24 -28.04 -4.09 28.30
C THR A 24 -28.46 -4.39 29.74
N ALA A 25 -28.56 -5.67 30.07
CA ALA A 25 -28.81 -6.17 31.42
C ALA A 25 -27.53 -6.25 32.29
N GLY A 26 -26.40 -5.72 31.81
CA GLY A 26 -25.12 -5.80 32.52
C GLY A 26 -24.04 -4.91 31.90
N SER A 27 -22.92 -4.76 32.62
CA SER A 27 -21.81 -3.87 32.21
C SER A 27 -20.85 -4.48 31.18
N SER A 28 -21.00 -5.75 30.82
CA SER A 28 -20.24 -6.44 29.78
C SER A 28 -21.00 -7.65 29.25
N ALA A 29 -20.61 -8.13 28.06
CA ALA A 29 -21.20 -9.30 27.41
C ALA A 29 -21.06 -10.60 28.22
N ASP A 30 -20.06 -10.68 29.12
CA ASP A 30 -19.87 -11.84 30.01
C ASP A 30 -20.86 -11.87 31.18
N VAL A 31 -21.44 -10.71 31.53
CA VAL A 31 -22.20 -10.51 32.77
C VAL A 31 -23.68 -10.19 32.50
N GLY A 32 -24.07 -9.93 31.25
CA GLY A 32 -25.47 -9.70 30.87
C GLY A 32 -25.73 -9.79 29.37
N GLY A 33 -27.00 -9.75 28.99
CA GLY A 33 -27.46 -9.75 27.60
C GLY A 33 -27.92 -8.36 27.11
N ILE A 34 -28.13 -8.25 25.79
CA ILE A 34 -28.74 -7.06 25.16
C ILE A 34 -30.24 -7.08 25.43
N THR A 35 -30.82 -5.93 25.79
CA THR A 35 -32.26 -5.78 26.09
C THR A 35 -32.99 -4.92 25.05
N GLU A 36 -32.29 -3.99 24.39
CA GLU A 36 -32.83 -3.18 23.29
C GLU A 36 -31.69 -2.82 22.32
N ILE A 37 -32.00 -2.80 21.04
CA ILE A 37 -31.10 -2.35 19.97
C ILE A 37 -31.77 -1.19 19.25
N GLY A 38 -31.09 -0.05 19.19
CA GLY A 38 -31.43 1.06 18.33
C GLY A 38 -30.35 1.25 17.27
N ALA A 39 -30.74 1.49 16.02
CA ALA A 39 -29.84 1.96 15.00
C ALA A 39 -30.53 2.85 13.96
N VAL A 40 -29.82 3.86 13.47
CA VAL A 40 -30.27 4.76 12.40
C VAL A 40 -29.14 4.96 11.40
N LYS A 41 -29.46 4.84 10.12
CA LYS A 41 -28.54 5.17 9.02
C LYS A 41 -28.72 6.60 8.57
N TYR A 42 -27.61 7.31 8.45
CA TYR A 42 -27.53 8.64 7.87
C TYR A 42 -26.65 8.63 6.62
N GLN A 43 -27.04 9.40 5.60
CA GLN A 43 -26.21 9.72 4.45
C GLN A 43 -26.47 11.16 4.03
N GLY A 44 -25.41 11.95 3.82
CA GLY A 44 -25.55 13.36 3.43
C GLY A 44 -26.25 14.24 4.48
N GLY A 45 -26.34 13.79 5.74
CA GLY A 45 -27.05 14.49 6.82
C GLY A 45 -28.52 14.08 6.99
N GLU A 46 -29.05 13.26 6.07
CA GLU A 46 -30.44 12.80 6.09
C GLU A 46 -30.54 11.38 6.64
N GLU A 47 -31.61 11.09 7.38
CA GLU A 47 -31.96 9.75 7.82
C GLU A 47 -32.48 8.92 6.64
N ILE A 48 -31.88 7.76 6.38
CA ILE A 48 -32.25 6.89 5.26
C ILE A 48 -32.84 5.55 5.68
N ALA A 49 -32.60 5.10 6.91
CA ALA A 49 -33.17 3.87 7.44
C ALA A 49 -33.10 3.83 8.97
N ARG A 50 -34.00 3.07 9.60
CA ARG A 50 -34.08 2.89 11.06
C ARG A 50 -34.33 1.44 11.42
N PHE A 51 -33.68 0.98 12.48
CA PHE A 51 -33.83 -0.33 13.08
C PHE A 51 -34.03 -0.17 14.58
N ASN A 52 -35.07 -0.81 15.14
CA ASN A 52 -35.32 -0.79 16.57
C ASN A 52 -35.98 -2.09 16.99
N THR A 53 -35.44 -2.76 17.99
CA THR A 53 -36.07 -3.96 18.55
C THR A 53 -35.72 -4.15 20.02
N LEU A 54 -36.69 -4.66 20.78
CA LEU A 54 -36.40 -5.25 22.08
C LEU A 54 -35.80 -6.65 21.88
N VAL A 55 -34.96 -7.05 22.81
CA VAL A 55 -34.26 -8.34 22.78
C VAL A 55 -34.44 -8.99 24.14
N ASN A 56 -34.71 -10.30 24.16
CA ASN A 56 -34.68 -11.06 25.39
C ASN A 56 -33.21 -11.32 25.77
N PRO A 57 -32.72 -10.77 26.89
CA PRO A 57 -31.31 -10.89 27.27
C PRO A 57 -30.93 -12.30 27.77
N GLY A 58 -31.90 -13.20 27.96
CA GLY A 58 -31.68 -14.54 28.51
C GLY A 58 -31.32 -14.56 30.01
N CYS A 59 -31.36 -13.41 30.68
CA CYS A 59 -31.10 -13.26 32.10
C CYS A 59 -32.05 -12.24 32.75
N ALA A 60 -32.15 -12.27 34.07
CA ALA A 60 -32.96 -11.29 34.81
C ALA A 60 -32.31 -9.89 34.75
N ILE A 61 -33.11 -8.85 34.52
CA ILE A 61 -32.64 -7.47 34.48
C ILE A 61 -32.51 -6.92 35.92
N PRO A 62 -31.32 -6.53 36.39
CA PRO A 62 -31.15 -5.95 37.71
C PRO A 62 -32.01 -4.70 37.92
N SER A 63 -32.62 -4.53 39.09
CA SER A 63 -33.56 -3.42 39.35
C SER A 63 -32.96 -2.03 39.11
N PHE A 64 -31.65 -1.84 39.31
CA PHE A 64 -31.01 -0.55 39.02
C PHE A 64 -30.94 -0.24 37.50
N ILE A 65 -30.88 -1.27 36.64
CA ILE A 65 -30.94 -1.12 35.18
C ILE A 65 -32.37 -0.83 34.74
N VAL A 66 -33.35 -1.49 35.35
CA VAL A 66 -34.77 -1.18 35.12
C VAL A 66 -35.06 0.29 35.46
N MET A 67 -34.54 0.78 36.58
CA MET A 67 -34.69 2.18 36.99
C MET A 67 -33.98 3.15 36.05
N LEU A 68 -32.88 2.73 35.41
CA LEU A 68 -32.11 3.55 34.49
C LEU A 68 -32.76 3.64 33.11
N THR A 69 -33.16 2.50 32.56
CA THR A 69 -33.58 2.34 31.16
C THR A 69 -35.10 2.28 30.99
N GLY A 70 -35.83 1.98 32.05
CA GLY A 70 -37.27 1.70 32.01
C GLY A 70 -37.63 0.35 31.39
N ILE A 71 -36.66 -0.47 30.96
CA ILE A 71 -36.91 -1.79 30.39
C ILE A 71 -37.08 -2.81 31.52
N THR A 72 -38.24 -3.47 31.55
CA THR A 72 -38.58 -4.49 32.56
C THR A 72 -38.47 -5.91 31.98
N ASP A 73 -38.29 -6.92 32.83
CA ASP A 73 -38.31 -8.32 32.38
C ASP A 73 -39.59 -8.68 31.62
N ILE A 74 -40.73 -8.10 32.01
CA ILE A 74 -42.04 -8.32 31.37
C ILE A 74 -42.04 -7.79 29.92
N MET A 75 -41.34 -6.68 29.65
CA MET A 75 -41.26 -6.12 28.30
C MET A 75 -40.46 -6.99 27.34
N VAL A 76 -39.42 -7.67 27.84
CA VAL A 76 -38.48 -8.43 27.01
C VAL A 76 -38.75 -9.94 27.00
N MET A 77 -39.58 -10.46 27.92
CA MET A 77 -39.77 -11.91 28.06
C MET A 77 -40.28 -12.59 26.79
N ASN A 78 -41.09 -11.89 25.98
CA ASN A 78 -41.66 -12.39 24.72
C ASN A 78 -40.94 -11.82 23.49
N SER A 79 -39.89 -11.04 23.69
CA SER A 79 -39.05 -10.52 22.60
C SER A 79 -38.12 -11.62 22.08
N PRO A 80 -37.69 -11.55 20.81
CA PRO A 80 -36.74 -12.51 20.27
C PRO A 80 -35.42 -12.49 21.06
N PRO A 81 -34.75 -13.64 21.24
CA PRO A 81 -33.38 -13.69 21.74
C PRO A 81 -32.42 -13.04 20.72
N ILE A 82 -31.19 -12.72 21.15
CA ILE A 82 -30.25 -11.99 20.28
C ILE A 82 -29.92 -12.77 19.02
N GLU A 83 -29.82 -14.10 19.11
CA GLU A 83 -29.49 -15.00 18.01
C GLU A 83 -30.47 -14.88 16.83
N ASP A 84 -31.76 -14.66 17.11
CA ASP A 84 -32.82 -14.48 16.10
C ASP A 84 -32.77 -13.08 15.45
N VAL A 85 -32.08 -12.12 16.07
CA VAL A 85 -32.00 -10.72 15.64
C VAL A 85 -30.69 -10.42 14.89
N LEU A 86 -29.67 -11.28 15.04
CA LEU A 86 -28.34 -11.04 14.48
C LEU A 86 -28.33 -10.92 12.95
N ASP A 87 -29.14 -11.71 12.24
CA ASP A 87 -29.23 -11.63 10.78
C ASP A 87 -29.74 -10.26 10.32
N ASP A 88 -30.89 -9.84 10.85
CA ASP A 88 -31.50 -8.55 10.52
C ASP A 88 -30.58 -7.38 10.90
N LEU A 89 -29.86 -7.48 12.03
CA LEU A 89 -28.91 -6.46 12.46
C LEU A 89 -27.69 -6.37 11.53
N VAL A 90 -27.10 -7.51 11.15
CA VAL A 90 -25.92 -7.54 10.27
C VAL A 90 -26.29 -7.06 8.86
N GLU A 91 -27.45 -7.48 8.35
CA GLU A 91 -27.99 -7.00 7.08
C GLU A 91 -28.27 -5.49 7.15
N PHE A 92 -28.89 -5.03 8.24
CA PHE A 92 -29.12 -3.60 8.46
C PHE A 92 -27.80 -2.84 8.50
N ILE A 93 -26.74 -3.32 9.15
CA ILE A 93 -25.44 -2.62 9.18
C ILE A 93 -24.78 -2.63 7.80
N GLY A 94 -24.70 -3.77 7.12
CA GLY A 94 -24.03 -3.92 5.82
C GLY A 94 -22.61 -3.37 5.82
N ASP A 95 -22.21 -2.64 4.77
CA ASP A 95 -20.87 -2.03 4.64
C ASP A 95 -20.76 -0.62 5.26
N SER A 96 -21.75 -0.19 6.03
CA SER A 96 -21.77 1.16 6.61
C SER A 96 -20.67 1.40 7.65
N VAL A 97 -20.38 2.67 7.91
CA VAL A 97 -19.50 3.06 9.02
C VAL A 97 -20.30 3.05 10.31
N ILE A 98 -19.89 2.22 11.26
CA ILE A 98 -20.54 2.13 12.56
C ILE A 98 -20.17 3.35 13.41
N VAL A 99 -21.17 3.99 14.01
CA VAL A 99 -20.99 5.11 14.93
C VAL A 99 -21.66 4.79 16.25
N ALA A 100 -20.96 5.00 17.35
CA ALA A 100 -21.51 4.86 18.70
C ALA A 100 -20.82 5.81 19.68
N HIS A 101 -21.48 6.10 20.80
CA HIS A 101 -20.91 6.92 21.86
C HIS A 101 -20.25 6.02 22.90
N ASN A 102 -18.91 5.92 22.90
CA ASN A 102 -18.14 4.87 23.57
C ASN A 102 -18.24 3.50 22.86
N ALA A 103 -18.06 3.51 21.54
CA ALA A 103 -18.27 2.37 20.64
C ALA A 103 -17.63 1.03 21.07
N ARG A 104 -16.59 1.04 21.90
CA ARG A 104 -16.00 -0.19 22.46
C ARG A 104 -17.02 -1.03 23.24
N PHE A 105 -17.97 -0.38 23.91
CA PHE A 105 -19.00 -1.04 24.71
C PHE A 105 -19.97 -1.81 23.80
N ASP A 106 -20.63 -1.10 22.89
CA ASP A 106 -21.65 -1.67 21.99
C ASP A 106 -21.06 -2.73 21.07
N MET A 107 -19.91 -2.42 20.46
CA MET A 107 -19.19 -3.38 19.62
C MET A 107 -18.75 -4.60 20.41
N GLY A 108 -18.47 -4.48 21.71
CA GLY A 108 -18.16 -5.61 22.57
C GLY A 108 -19.32 -6.61 22.68
N PHE A 109 -20.54 -6.10 22.90
CA PHE A 109 -21.75 -6.91 22.96
C PHE A 109 -22.11 -7.55 21.61
N ILE A 110 -22.05 -6.78 20.52
CA ILE A 110 -22.35 -7.30 19.17
C ILE A 110 -21.33 -8.37 18.76
N GLN A 111 -20.03 -8.08 18.88
CA GLN A 111 -18.98 -9.03 18.50
C GLN A 111 -19.04 -10.31 19.35
N SER A 112 -19.30 -10.20 20.65
CA SER A 112 -19.47 -11.37 21.52
C SER A 112 -20.71 -12.20 21.17
N SER A 113 -21.81 -11.56 20.78
CA SER A 113 -23.02 -12.27 20.34
C SER A 113 -22.81 -12.99 19.01
N LEU A 114 -22.13 -12.35 18.05
CA LEU A 114 -21.72 -13.00 16.79
C LEU A 114 -20.78 -14.18 17.04
N GLU A 115 -19.77 -14.02 17.89
CA GLU A 115 -18.82 -15.10 18.22
C GLU A 115 -19.52 -16.29 18.89
N ARG A 116 -20.46 -16.04 19.81
CA ARG A 116 -21.24 -17.10 20.48
C ARG A 116 -22.14 -17.87 19.52
N ASP A 117 -22.72 -17.19 18.54
CA ASP A 117 -23.58 -17.79 17.51
C ASP A 117 -22.78 -18.38 16.32
N GLY A 118 -21.44 -18.37 16.40
CA GLY A 118 -20.57 -18.95 15.36
C GLY A 118 -20.49 -18.13 14.06
N ARG A 119 -20.80 -16.83 14.12
CA ARG A 119 -20.82 -15.91 12.98
C ARG A 119 -19.51 -15.15 12.79
N PRO A 120 -19.19 -14.68 11.57
CA PRO A 120 -18.04 -13.82 11.33
C PRO A 120 -18.13 -12.50 12.10
N ARG A 121 -16.96 -11.99 12.51
CA ARG A 121 -16.84 -10.68 13.16
C ARG A 121 -17.13 -9.56 12.17
N LEU A 122 -17.78 -8.49 12.63
CA LEU A 122 -17.94 -7.27 11.85
C LEU A 122 -16.55 -6.63 11.59
N SER A 123 -16.25 -6.37 10.32
CA SER A 123 -15.01 -5.72 9.85
C SER A 123 -15.20 -4.24 9.51
N ASN A 124 -16.37 -3.69 9.80
CA ASN A 124 -16.74 -2.30 9.51
C ASN A 124 -15.76 -1.31 10.15
N LYS A 125 -15.61 -0.15 9.50
CA LYS A 125 -14.94 1.01 10.10
C LYS A 125 -15.82 1.54 11.24
N VAL A 126 -15.19 1.95 12.34
CA VAL A 126 -15.88 2.45 13.54
C VAL A 126 -15.46 3.88 13.84
N VAL A 127 -16.44 4.74 14.13
CA VAL A 127 -16.26 6.11 14.63
C VAL A 127 -16.84 6.22 16.03
N ASP A 128 -15.99 6.54 17.00
CA ASP A 128 -16.40 6.79 18.38
C ASP A 128 -16.59 8.29 18.63
N THR A 129 -17.84 8.69 18.90
CA THR A 129 -18.19 10.11 19.13
C THR A 129 -17.60 10.65 20.43
N VAL A 130 -17.29 9.81 21.44
CA VAL A 130 -16.58 10.26 22.65
C VAL A 130 -15.18 10.73 22.30
N SER A 131 -14.46 9.93 21.50
CA SER A 131 -13.10 10.24 21.06
C SER A 131 -13.05 11.51 20.20
N LEU A 132 -14.05 11.70 19.33
CA LEU A 132 -14.21 12.94 18.55
C LEU A 132 -14.54 14.15 19.45
N ALA A 133 -15.50 14.01 20.35
CA ALA A 133 -15.92 15.09 21.26
C ALA A 133 -14.77 15.54 22.18
N ARG A 134 -14.00 14.58 22.72
CA ARG A 134 -12.79 14.87 23.51
C ARG A 134 -11.76 15.68 22.72
N ARG A 135 -11.73 15.52 21.40
CA ARG A 135 -10.80 16.26 20.55
C ARG A 135 -11.32 17.65 20.18
N LEU A 136 -12.61 17.73 19.84
CA LEU A 136 -13.19 18.91 19.21
C LEU A 136 -13.77 19.91 20.20
N VAL A 137 -14.36 19.44 21.30
CA VAL A 137 -15.18 20.27 22.19
C VAL A 137 -14.90 20.06 23.68
N ARG A 138 -13.84 19.33 24.04
CA ARG A 138 -13.52 19.04 25.45
C ARG A 138 -13.41 20.27 26.33
N SER A 139 -12.94 21.39 25.81
CA SER A 139 -12.82 22.66 26.55
C SER A 139 -14.15 23.40 26.72
N GLU A 140 -15.18 23.02 25.97
CA GLU A 140 -16.51 23.66 25.98
C GLU A 140 -17.46 22.96 26.96
N VAL A 141 -17.14 21.75 27.42
CA VAL A 141 -18.01 20.92 28.26
C VAL A 141 -17.29 20.39 29.51
N PRO A 142 -17.99 20.16 30.64
CA PRO A 142 -17.35 19.67 31.86
C PRO A 142 -16.84 18.23 31.70
N ASN A 143 -17.59 17.39 30.98
CA ASN A 143 -17.24 16.02 30.64
C ASN A 143 -17.85 15.65 29.26
N CYS A 144 -17.41 14.53 28.69
CA CYS A 144 -17.88 14.06 27.37
C CYS A 144 -18.87 12.88 27.48
N LYS A 145 -19.76 12.87 28.48
CA LYS A 145 -20.93 11.98 28.49
C LYS A 145 -21.96 12.53 27.49
N LEU A 146 -22.73 11.64 26.86
CA LEU A 146 -23.72 12.02 25.86
C LEU A 146 -24.72 13.05 26.39
N SER A 147 -25.25 12.85 27.60
CA SER A 147 -26.19 13.79 28.24
C SER A 147 -25.60 15.19 28.43
N THR A 148 -24.37 15.27 28.95
CA THR A 148 -23.67 16.55 29.11
C THR A 148 -23.41 17.23 27.77
N LEU A 149 -23.05 16.48 26.74
CA LEU A 149 -22.82 17.02 25.39
C LEU A 149 -24.14 17.50 24.76
N ALA A 150 -25.21 16.72 24.87
CA ALA A 150 -26.52 17.05 24.32
C ALA A 150 -27.10 18.33 24.95
N GLU A 151 -26.96 18.47 26.26
CA GLU A 151 -27.40 19.68 26.99
C GLU A 151 -26.50 20.88 26.65
N SER A 152 -25.18 20.75 26.80
CA SER A 152 -24.24 21.88 26.66
C SER A 152 -24.17 22.43 25.23
N LEU A 153 -24.40 21.57 24.23
CA LEU A 153 -24.35 21.94 22.81
C LEU A 153 -25.73 22.28 22.24
N GLY A 154 -26.81 22.16 23.04
CA GLY A 154 -28.17 22.44 22.60
C GLY A 154 -28.67 21.51 21.49
N LEU A 155 -28.33 20.22 21.55
CA LEU A 155 -28.76 19.23 20.55
C LEU A 155 -30.28 19.06 20.57
N LYS A 156 -30.86 18.73 19.41
CA LYS A 156 -32.30 18.60 19.21
C LYS A 156 -32.88 17.47 20.06
N HIS A 157 -32.22 16.32 20.09
CA HIS A 157 -32.59 15.16 20.87
C HIS A 157 -31.74 15.07 22.14
N GLN A 158 -32.38 14.70 23.24
CA GLN A 158 -31.74 14.48 24.53
C GLN A 158 -31.75 12.99 24.85
N PRO A 159 -30.62 12.42 25.31
CA PRO A 159 -30.56 11.00 25.66
C PRO A 159 -31.41 10.73 26.89
N ALA A 160 -32.02 9.54 26.92
CA ALA A 160 -32.98 9.15 27.94
C ALA A 160 -32.82 7.68 28.36
N HIS A 161 -31.67 7.05 28.09
CA HIS A 161 -31.43 5.63 28.37
C HIS A 161 -32.49 4.73 27.72
N ARG A 162 -32.79 5.06 26.47
CA ARG A 162 -33.58 4.26 25.55
C ARG A 162 -32.83 4.26 24.23
N ALA A 163 -32.58 3.08 23.67
CA ALA A 163 -31.63 2.93 22.58
C ALA A 163 -31.92 3.90 21.41
N MET A 164 -33.20 4.03 21.01
CA MET A 164 -33.55 4.93 19.92
C MET A 164 -33.35 6.42 20.24
N ASN A 165 -33.61 6.87 21.47
CA ASN A 165 -33.40 8.26 21.85
C ASN A 165 -31.90 8.59 21.88
N ASP A 166 -31.10 7.66 22.38
CA ASP A 166 -29.65 7.81 22.51
C ASP A 166 -28.97 7.72 21.13
N VAL A 167 -29.49 6.90 20.21
CA VAL A 167 -29.10 6.93 18.78
C VAL A 167 -29.36 8.28 18.14
N LEU A 168 -30.55 8.86 18.33
CA LEU A 168 -30.89 10.17 17.74
C LEU A 168 -30.02 11.29 18.33
N ALA A 169 -29.79 11.30 19.65
CA ALA A 169 -28.90 12.25 20.30
C ALA A 169 -27.44 12.06 19.82
N THR A 170 -27.00 10.82 19.60
CA THR A 170 -25.68 10.51 19.04
C THR A 170 -25.57 10.93 17.58
N GLY A 171 -26.65 10.83 16.80
CA GLY A 171 -26.74 11.33 15.42
C GLY A 171 -26.62 12.85 15.36
N ASP A 172 -27.36 13.57 16.19
CA ASP A 172 -27.24 15.03 16.33
C ASP A 172 -25.80 15.43 16.72
N LEU A 173 -25.21 14.71 17.68
CA LEU A 173 -23.83 14.94 18.11
C LEU A 173 -22.85 14.67 16.97
N LEU A 174 -23.03 13.59 16.21
CA LEU A 174 -22.18 13.27 15.06
C LEU A 174 -22.21 14.40 14.03
N HIS A 175 -23.40 14.89 13.66
CA HIS A 175 -23.54 16.00 12.72
C HIS A 175 -22.82 17.25 13.21
N TYR A 176 -23.03 17.62 14.48
CA TYR A 176 -22.35 18.75 15.10
C TYR A 176 -20.82 18.60 15.11
N LEU A 177 -20.32 17.41 15.44
CA LEU A 177 -18.89 17.12 15.46
C LEU A 177 -18.28 17.13 14.05
N ILE A 178 -19.01 16.65 13.03
CA ILE A 178 -18.58 16.73 11.63
C ILE A 178 -18.47 18.21 11.19
N GLU A 179 -19.45 19.04 11.53
CA GLU A 179 -19.41 20.48 11.26
C GLU A 179 -18.20 21.14 11.93
N ARG A 180 -17.96 20.86 13.22
CA ARG A 180 -16.75 21.34 13.92
C ARG A 180 -15.46 20.80 13.30
N ALA A 181 -15.44 19.55 12.85
CA ALA A 181 -14.29 18.92 12.21
C ALA A 181 -13.96 19.56 10.84
N ALA A 182 -14.96 20.07 10.11
CA ALA A 182 -14.75 20.79 8.86
C ALA A 182 -13.83 22.01 9.05
N GLY A 183 -13.96 22.71 10.18
CA GLY A 183 -13.05 23.79 10.59
C GLY A 183 -11.59 23.37 10.75
N PHE A 184 -11.34 22.09 11.04
CA PHE A 184 -9.99 21.50 11.11
C PHE A 184 -9.50 20.91 9.79
N GLY A 185 -10.27 21.07 8.72
CA GLY A 185 -9.91 20.52 7.43
C GLY A 185 -10.35 19.08 7.21
N VAL A 186 -11.35 18.56 7.92
CA VAL A 186 -11.78 17.15 7.82
C VAL A 186 -13.01 17.06 6.92
N TYR A 187 -12.89 16.36 5.79
CA TYR A 187 -13.96 16.25 4.78
C TYR A 187 -14.13 14.85 4.22
N ASP A 188 -13.29 13.91 4.62
CA ASP A 188 -13.36 12.50 4.23
C ASP A 188 -13.30 11.58 5.46
N LEU A 189 -13.69 10.32 5.26
CA LEU A 189 -13.83 9.34 6.35
C LEU A 189 -12.53 9.06 7.10
N ASN A 190 -11.44 8.87 6.36
CA ASN A 190 -10.13 8.58 6.94
C ASN A 190 -9.63 9.76 7.80
N ASP A 191 -9.86 11.00 7.38
CA ASP A 191 -9.57 12.19 8.18
C ASP A 191 -10.38 12.21 9.48
N LEU A 192 -11.68 11.86 9.42
CA LEU A 192 -12.56 11.82 10.59
C LEU A 192 -12.09 10.77 11.61
N ILE A 193 -11.77 9.55 11.14
CA ILE A 193 -11.26 8.46 11.99
C ILE A 193 -9.88 8.81 12.59
N ALA A 194 -9.04 9.53 11.85
CA ALA A 194 -7.73 9.93 12.32
C ALA A 194 -7.78 11.10 13.31
N LEU A 195 -8.83 11.93 13.28
CA LEU A 195 -8.90 13.19 14.02
C LEU A 195 -8.63 13.08 15.54
N PRO A 196 -9.23 12.11 16.29
CA PRO A 196 -8.94 11.95 17.71
C PRO A 196 -7.47 11.67 18.00
N LYS A 197 -6.74 11.07 17.04
CA LYS A 197 -5.34 10.64 17.17
C LYS A 197 -4.35 11.78 16.91
N LEU A 198 -4.77 12.89 16.30
CA LEU A 198 -3.87 13.99 15.89
C LEU A 198 -3.36 14.85 17.06
N GLY A 199 -4.00 14.80 18.23
CA GLY A 199 -3.73 15.70 19.36
C GLY A 199 -2.61 15.27 20.31
N SER A 200 -2.21 14.00 20.31
CA SER A 200 -1.23 13.47 21.27
C SER A 200 0.23 13.53 20.77
N HIS A 201 0.47 14.04 19.56
CA HIS A 201 1.81 14.07 18.98
C HIS A 201 2.61 15.29 19.48
N PRO A 202 3.88 15.15 19.91
CA PRO A 202 4.72 16.27 20.39
C PRO A 202 4.90 17.42 19.38
N GLN A 203 4.66 17.16 18.08
CA GLN A 203 4.73 18.15 17.00
C GLN A 203 3.36 18.62 16.50
N ALA A 204 2.27 18.42 17.27
CA ALA A 204 0.91 18.80 16.87
C ALA A 204 0.76 20.29 16.51
N LYS A 205 1.60 21.19 17.06
CA LYS A 205 1.64 22.62 16.66
C LYS A 205 1.91 22.81 15.17
N LYS A 206 2.64 21.89 14.53
CA LYS A 206 2.98 21.91 13.10
C LYS A 206 1.82 21.46 12.21
N LEU A 207 0.70 20.97 12.76
CA LEU A 207 -0.51 20.68 11.98
C LEU A 207 -1.02 21.90 11.21
N LYS A 208 -0.77 23.11 11.71
CA LYS A 208 -1.12 24.36 11.01
C LYS A 208 -0.47 24.47 9.63
N LEU A 209 0.73 23.89 9.46
CA LEU A 209 1.42 23.84 8.15
C LEU A 209 0.66 23.02 7.11
N THR A 210 -0.31 22.20 7.54
CA THR A 210 -1.14 21.36 6.65
C THR A 210 -2.42 22.06 6.19
N GLU A 211 -2.76 23.23 6.76
CA GLU A 211 -4.04 23.89 6.50
C GLU A 211 -4.17 24.43 5.09
N THR A 212 -3.05 24.84 4.50
CA THR A 212 -2.96 25.36 3.12
C THR A 212 -2.78 24.25 2.08
N LEU A 213 -2.60 22.99 2.51
CA LEU A 213 -2.44 21.89 1.57
C LEU A 213 -3.76 21.58 0.87
N PRO A 214 -3.74 21.37 -0.45
CA PRO A 214 -4.92 21.01 -1.20
C PRO A 214 -5.35 19.56 -0.91
N ARG A 215 -6.63 19.26 -1.12
CA ARG A 215 -7.17 17.90 -1.12
C ARG A 215 -7.19 17.31 -2.51
N THR A 216 -6.06 17.37 -3.19
CA THR A 216 -5.89 16.83 -4.54
C THR A 216 -4.76 15.83 -4.55
N THR A 217 -4.68 15.08 -5.64
CA THR A 217 -3.54 14.21 -5.92
C THR A 217 -2.28 15.06 -6.13
N GLY A 218 -1.13 14.53 -5.73
CA GLY A 218 0.14 15.23 -5.91
C GLY A 218 1.32 14.65 -5.17
N VAL A 219 2.41 15.44 -5.18
CA VAL A 219 3.66 15.19 -4.45
C VAL A 219 3.81 16.23 -3.35
N TYR A 220 4.21 15.82 -2.14
CA TYR A 220 4.59 16.71 -1.04
C TYR A 220 6.05 16.52 -0.66
N MET A 221 6.67 17.59 -0.17
CA MET A 221 8.04 17.61 0.30
C MET A 221 8.09 18.26 1.68
N PHE A 222 8.75 17.60 2.64
CA PHE A 222 9.08 18.22 3.91
C PHE A 222 10.45 18.87 3.81
N THR A 223 10.51 20.15 4.17
CA THR A 223 11.74 20.96 4.13
C THR A 223 12.17 21.36 5.53
N ASP A 224 13.48 21.58 5.72
CA ASP A 224 14.02 22.15 6.96
C ASP A 224 13.98 23.69 6.97
N ALA A 225 14.64 24.31 7.96
CA ALA A 225 14.69 25.77 8.10
C ALA A 225 15.47 26.46 6.96
N GLN A 226 16.36 25.73 6.29
CA GLN A 226 17.19 26.22 5.19
C GLN A 226 16.54 25.98 3.82
N GLY A 227 15.40 25.29 3.78
CA GLY A 227 14.71 24.89 2.55
C GLY A 227 15.28 23.61 1.93
N GLU A 228 16.11 22.84 2.63
CA GLU A 228 16.58 21.54 2.14
C GLU A 228 15.43 20.52 2.19
N VAL A 229 15.23 19.77 1.10
CA VAL A 229 14.21 18.72 1.05
C VAL A 229 14.67 17.52 1.88
N LEU A 230 14.02 17.30 3.02
CA LEU A 230 14.28 16.20 3.95
C LEU A 230 13.58 14.90 3.52
N TYR A 231 12.36 15.03 3.01
CA TYR A 231 11.50 13.92 2.63
C TYR A 231 10.58 14.30 1.46
N VAL A 232 10.29 13.35 0.58
CA VAL A 232 9.35 13.45 -0.54
C VAL A 232 8.36 12.28 -0.44
N GLY A 233 7.08 12.55 -0.68
CA GLY A 233 6.05 11.52 -0.79
C GLY A 233 4.99 11.90 -1.81
N LYS A 234 4.26 10.91 -2.33
CA LYS A 234 3.05 11.10 -3.14
C LYS A 234 1.76 10.75 -2.38
N ALA A 235 0.64 11.30 -2.82
CA ALA A 235 -0.69 11.01 -2.27
C ALA A 235 -1.80 11.26 -3.28
N SER A 236 -2.92 10.52 -3.16
CA SER A 236 -4.18 10.84 -3.83
C SER A 236 -4.88 12.06 -3.19
N ASN A 237 -4.61 12.31 -1.91
CA ASN A 237 -5.02 13.50 -1.17
C ASN A 237 -3.83 14.00 -0.32
N LEU A 238 -3.21 15.09 -0.76
CA LEU A 238 -2.02 15.68 -0.13
C LEU A 238 -2.26 16.05 1.34
N ARG A 239 -3.34 16.76 1.64
CA ARG A 239 -3.64 17.22 3.00
C ARG A 239 -3.82 16.06 3.98
N SER A 240 -4.69 15.11 3.64
CA SER A 240 -5.00 13.97 4.52
C SER A 240 -3.75 13.09 4.73
N ARG A 241 -2.97 12.86 3.66
CA ARG A 241 -1.72 12.10 3.76
C ARG A 241 -0.67 12.78 4.64
N VAL A 242 -0.49 14.09 4.51
CA VAL A 242 0.46 14.81 5.37
C VAL A 242 0.00 14.83 6.82
N ARG A 243 -1.31 15.01 7.06
CA ARG A 243 -1.88 15.00 8.43
C ARG A 243 -1.71 13.66 9.12
N SER A 244 -1.76 12.54 8.38
CA SER A 244 -1.58 11.21 8.97
C SER A 244 -0.23 11.02 9.67
N TYR A 245 0.81 11.78 9.28
CA TYR A 245 2.12 11.74 9.97
C TYR A 245 2.07 12.24 11.41
N PHE A 246 1.05 13.02 11.77
CA PHE A 246 0.86 13.58 13.11
C PHE A 246 -0.09 12.72 13.98
N GLY A 247 -0.49 11.53 13.52
CA GLY A 247 -1.31 10.57 14.28
C GLY A 247 -0.50 9.70 15.25
N THR A 248 -1.19 9.00 16.17
CA THR A 248 -0.58 8.26 17.28
C THR A 248 -0.14 6.83 17.01
N ASN A 249 -0.46 6.21 15.87
CA ASN A 249 -0.08 4.82 15.62
C ASN A 249 0.86 4.65 14.43
N GLU A 250 1.98 3.98 14.71
CA GLU A 250 2.94 3.39 13.77
C GLU A 250 3.74 4.33 12.87
N SER A 251 4.67 5.08 13.46
CA SER A 251 6.02 5.13 12.84
C SER A 251 7.11 5.52 13.85
N ARG A 252 7.79 4.48 14.30
CA ARG A 252 9.09 4.40 15.00
C ARG A 252 10.01 5.59 14.68
N THR A 253 10.65 6.19 15.69
CA THR A 253 11.87 7.06 15.76
C THR A 253 12.30 7.88 14.52
N LYS A 254 12.33 7.29 13.32
CA LYS A 254 12.65 7.92 12.03
C LYS A 254 11.61 8.98 11.62
N VAL A 255 10.31 8.72 11.77
CA VAL A 255 9.28 9.74 11.43
C VAL A 255 9.22 10.85 12.47
N GLY A 256 9.32 10.51 13.76
CA GLY A 256 9.40 11.51 14.83
C GLY A 256 10.60 12.45 14.67
N SER A 257 11.78 11.94 14.26
CA SER A 257 12.94 12.80 13.99
C SER A 257 12.79 13.65 12.73
N LEU A 258 12.18 13.12 11.66
CA LEU A 258 11.81 13.88 10.47
C LEU A 258 10.89 15.07 10.82
N LEU A 259 9.80 14.81 11.53
CA LEU A 259 8.83 15.84 11.92
C LEU A 259 9.42 16.88 12.89
N LYS A 260 10.43 16.52 13.69
CA LYS A 260 11.17 17.48 14.53
C LYS A 260 11.96 18.47 13.68
N LEU A 261 12.68 18.00 12.65
CA LEU A 261 13.51 18.84 11.78
C LEU A 261 12.71 19.66 10.78
N MET A 262 11.60 19.10 10.29
CA MET A 262 10.74 19.74 9.30
C MET A 262 10.23 21.12 9.78
N GLN A 263 10.38 22.14 8.94
CA GLN A 263 9.89 23.51 9.16
C GLN A 263 8.90 23.96 8.08
N GLY A 264 8.93 23.34 6.91
CA GLY A 264 8.07 23.72 5.79
C GLY A 264 7.52 22.51 5.03
N ILE A 265 6.51 22.80 4.20
CA ILE A 265 5.92 21.85 3.26
C ILE A 265 5.84 22.52 1.90
N GLU A 266 6.54 21.96 0.92
CA GLU A 266 6.30 22.24 -0.49
C GLU A 266 5.38 21.16 -1.06
N PHE A 267 4.64 21.46 -2.13
CA PHE A 267 3.81 20.47 -2.81
C PHE A 267 3.61 20.78 -4.29
N ILE A 268 3.30 19.76 -5.07
CA ILE A 268 2.92 19.83 -6.48
C ILE A 268 1.58 19.12 -6.62
N GLN A 269 0.53 19.86 -7.00
CA GLN A 269 -0.74 19.23 -7.40
C GLN A 269 -0.54 18.57 -8.76
N THR A 270 -0.98 17.34 -8.93
CA THR A 270 -0.89 16.62 -10.21
C THR A 270 -2.28 16.23 -10.70
N PRO A 271 -2.48 16.05 -12.02
CA PRO A 271 -3.75 15.58 -12.57
C PRO A 271 -4.17 14.21 -12.03
N ASP A 272 -3.18 13.36 -11.76
CA ASP A 272 -3.38 11.97 -11.36
C ASP A 272 -2.17 11.39 -10.61
N LEU A 273 -2.31 10.12 -10.22
CA LEU A 273 -1.33 9.39 -9.44
C LEU A 273 -0.11 8.94 -10.25
N LEU A 274 -0.23 8.66 -11.55
CA LEU A 274 0.93 8.29 -12.37
C LEU A 274 1.88 9.48 -12.46
N THR A 275 1.36 10.66 -12.77
CA THR A 275 2.16 11.89 -12.82
C THR A 275 2.77 12.21 -11.45
N ALA A 276 2.03 12.02 -10.35
CA ALA A 276 2.60 12.16 -9.00
C ALA A 276 3.79 11.19 -8.76
N GLU A 277 3.66 9.94 -9.16
CA GLU A 277 4.70 8.92 -8.98
C GLU A 277 5.95 9.22 -9.79
N VAL A 278 5.79 9.62 -11.04
CA VAL A 278 6.93 10.03 -11.88
C VAL A 278 7.66 11.22 -11.27
N LEU A 279 6.93 12.26 -10.83
CA LEU A 279 7.56 13.43 -10.21
C LEU A 279 8.26 13.09 -8.89
N GLU A 280 7.64 12.27 -8.04
CA GLU A 280 8.25 11.78 -6.80
C GLU A 280 9.59 11.06 -7.09
N LEU A 281 9.60 10.13 -8.05
CA LEU A 281 10.80 9.39 -8.45
C LEU A 281 11.92 10.33 -8.90
N ARG A 282 11.60 11.32 -9.73
CA ARG A 282 12.55 12.32 -10.23
C ARG A 282 13.16 13.16 -9.10
N ILE A 283 12.32 13.67 -8.19
CA ILE A 283 12.76 14.49 -7.06
C ILE A 283 13.65 13.65 -6.13
N ILE A 284 13.21 12.44 -5.78
CA ILE A 284 13.97 11.51 -4.94
C ILE A 284 15.32 11.15 -5.57
N GLY A 285 15.34 10.88 -6.88
CA GLY A 285 16.56 10.49 -7.61
C GLY A 285 17.62 11.59 -7.65
N ARG A 286 17.19 12.85 -7.84
CA ARG A 286 18.09 14.01 -7.98
C ARG A 286 18.48 14.66 -6.66
N LEU A 287 17.50 14.94 -5.79
CA LEU A 287 17.77 15.64 -4.52
C LEU A 287 18.28 14.69 -3.43
N ARG A 288 18.03 13.39 -3.57
CA ARG A 288 18.38 12.35 -2.60
C ARG A 288 18.05 12.72 -1.13
N PRO A 289 16.78 13.06 -0.83
CA PRO A 289 16.39 13.51 0.51
C PRO A 289 16.82 12.53 1.60
N ARG A 290 17.37 13.06 2.69
CA ARG A 290 17.94 12.26 3.79
C ARG A 290 16.99 11.19 4.31
N TYR A 291 15.69 11.47 4.42
CA TYR A 291 14.73 10.52 4.99
C TYR A 291 14.13 9.55 3.98
N ASN A 292 14.20 9.84 2.67
CA ASN A 292 13.92 8.85 1.62
C ASN A 292 15.08 7.87 1.44
N HIS A 293 16.32 8.32 1.68
CA HIS A 293 17.54 7.57 1.34
C HIS A 293 18.39 7.10 2.54
N ALA A 294 18.04 7.44 3.78
CA ALA A 294 18.77 6.96 4.96
C ALA A 294 18.73 5.43 5.06
N GLY A 295 19.87 4.78 4.78
CA GLY A 295 20.15 3.38 5.12
C GLY A 295 20.63 2.46 3.99
N THR A 296 20.78 2.87 2.73
CA THR A 296 21.30 1.95 1.68
C THR A 296 22.16 2.64 0.63
N ARG A 297 23.47 2.40 0.71
CA ARG A 297 24.50 2.72 -0.30
C ARG A 297 24.74 1.52 -1.24
N THR A 298 23.72 0.71 -1.48
CA THR A 298 23.81 -0.42 -2.41
C THR A 298 23.08 -0.03 -3.68
N ALA A 299 23.65 -0.35 -4.84
CA ALA A 299 22.91 -0.25 -6.10
C ALA A 299 21.51 -0.85 -5.92
N LYS A 300 20.48 -0.05 -6.22
CA LYS A 300 19.05 -0.41 -6.06
C LYS A 300 18.70 -1.69 -6.81
N TYR A 301 19.48 -2.01 -7.83
CA TYR A 301 19.23 -3.08 -8.78
C TYR A 301 20.40 -4.05 -8.88
N CYS A 302 20.05 -5.29 -9.19
CA CYS A 302 20.96 -6.32 -9.66
C CYS A 302 20.72 -6.58 -11.14
N TYR A 303 21.74 -7.11 -11.80
CA TYR A 303 21.69 -7.45 -13.22
C TYR A 303 22.25 -8.86 -13.37
N VAL A 304 21.67 -9.66 -14.25
CA VAL A 304 22.23 -10.94 -14.67
C VAL A 304 22.91 -10.73 -16.00
N ARG A 305 24.17 -11.16 -16.10
CA ARG A 305 25.01 -10.93 -17.28
C ARG A 305 25.60 -12.23 -17.76
N LEU A 306 25.43 -12.52 -19.05
CA LEU A 306 26.22 -13.51 -19.77
C LEU A 306 27.50 -12.83 -20.28
N THR A 307 28.65 -13.31 -19.82
CA THR A 307 29.96 -12.75 -20.23
C THR A 307 30.23 -13.01 -21.71
N THR A 308 30.84 -12.07 -22.42
CA THR A 308 31.28 -12.27 -23.83
C THR A 308 32.76 -11.97 -24.02
N GLU A 309 33.40 -11.48 -22.96
CA GLU A 309 34.84 -11.20 -22.91
C GLU A 309 35.69 -12.42 -22.56
N GLU A 310 35.06 -13.53 -22.16
CA GLU A 310 35.70 -14.79 -21.80
C GLU A 310 35.51 -15.79 -22.96
N GLU A 311 36.51 -16.64 -23.19
CA GLU A 311 36.42 -17.70 -24.21
C GLU A 311 35.35 -18.74 -23.84
N TRP A 312 35.13 -18.92 -22.54
CA TRP A 312 34.06 -19.73 -21.99
C TRP A 312 33.08 -18.80 -21.25
N PRO A 313 32.06 -18.25 -21.91
CA PRO A 313 31.04 -17.40 -21.28
C PRO A 313 30.37 -18.02 -20.05
N ARG A 314 29.94 -17.20 -19.10
CA ARG A 314 29.13 -17.64 -17.95
C ARG A 314 28.08 -16.62 -17.55
N LEU A 315 27.09 -17.05 -16.78
CA LEU A 315 26.17 -16.16 -16.10
C LEU A 315 26.79 -15.61 -14.81
N MET A 316 26.51 -14.35 -14.50
CA MET A 316 26.89 -13.74 -13.25
C MET A 316 25.91 -12.65 -12.82
N VAL A 317 25.77 -12.47 -11.51
CA VAL A 317 25.00 -11.36 -10.93
C VAL A 317 25.93 -10.18 -10.62
N SER A 318 25.65 -9.02 -11.23
CA SER A 318 26.33 -7.75 -10.96
C SER A 318 25.39 -6.73 -10.31
N LYS A 319 25.98 -5.73 -9.65
CA LYS A 319 25.26 -4.57 -9.08
C LYS A 319 25.20 -3.38 -10.04
N THR A 320 25.89 -3.47 -11.16
CA THR A 320 25.96 -2.44 -12.18
C THR A 320 25.67 -3.07 -13.54
N PRO A 321 24.93 -2.39 -14.41
CA PRO A 321 24.77 -2.84 -15.77
C PRO A 321 26.14 -2.78 -16.48
N SER A 322 26.30 -3.60 -17.52
CA SER A 322 27.53 -3.62 -18.31
C SER A 322 27.17 -3.48 -19.78
N ALA A 323 27.91 -2.63 -20.50
CA ALA A 323 27.86 -2.55 -21.95
C ALA A 323 28.52 -3.78 -22.63
N LYS A 324 29.18 -4.66 -21.87
CA LYS A 324 29.82 -5.88 -22.36
C LYS A 324 28.99 -7.10 -22.02
N GLY A 325 28.73 -7.92 -23.03
CA GLY A 325 27.93 -9.14 -22.89
C GLY A 325 26.43 -8.88 -22.93
N ILE A 326 25.65 -9.93 -22.71
CA ILE A 326 24.19 -9.85 -22.71
C ILE A 326 23.75 -9.65 -21.27
N CYS A 327 23.07 -8.54 -21.01
CA CYS A 327 22.70 -8.14 -19.66
C CYS A 327 21.18 -8.04 -19.56
N ILE A 328 20.60 -8.69 -18.56
CA ILE A 328 19.20 -8.56 -18.20
C ILE A 328 19.07 -7.85 -16.86
N GLY A 329 18.07 -7.00 -16.77
CA GLY A 329 17.78 -6.19 -15.61
C GLY A 329 17.10 -4.89 -15.99
N PRO A 330 16.71 -4.10 -15.00
CA PRO A 330 17.11 -4.18 -13.60
C PRO A 330 16.27 -5.19 -12.81
N ILE A 331 16.90 -5.87 -11.86
CA ILE A 331 16.24 -6.83 -10.96
C ILE A 331 16.26 -6.25 -9.55
N SER A 332 15.10 -6.22 -8.89
CA SER A 332 14.90 -5.52 -7.62
C SER A 332 15.72 -6.08 -6.45
N THR A 333 16.07 -7.38 -6.49
CA THR A 333 16.84 -8.03 -5.43
C THR A 333 17.90 -8.95 -5.99
N ARG A 334 18.97 -9.17 -5.20
CA ARG A 334 20.01 -10.15 -5.54
C ARG A 334 19.44 -11.57 -5.59
N ASN A 335 18.51 -11.90 -4.69
CA ASN A 335 17.90 -13.23 -4.67
C ASN A 335 17.13 -13.50 -5.96
N MET A 336 16.29 -12.57 -6.43
CA MET A 336 15.61 -12.73 -7.72
C MET A 336 16.60 -12.88 -8.89
N ALA A 337 17.71 -12.13 -8.88
CA ALA A 337 18.74 -12.28 -9.90
C ALA A 337 19.42 -13.65 -9.85
N THR A 338 19.67 -14.18 -8.65
CA THR A 338 20.18 -15.55 -8.46
C THR A 338 19.18 -16.60 -8.92
N GLU A 339 17.90 -16.46 -8.59
CA GLU A 339 16.84 -17.39 -9.04
C GLU A 339 16.75 -17.46 -10.57
N VAL A 340 16.94 -16.33 -11.26
CA VAL A 340 17.01 -16.29 -12.73
C VAL A 340 18.23 -17.04 -13.26
N VAL A 341 19.40 -16.84 -12.66
CA VAL A 341 20.61 -17.60 -13.03
C VAL A 341 20.39 -19.09 -12.81
N ASP A 342 19.87 -19.48 -11.65
CA ASP A 342 19.63 -20.88 -11.30
C ASP A 342 18.57 -21.52 -12.21
N ALA A 343 17.52 -20.78 -12.60
CA ALA A 343 16.52 -21.25 -13.55
C ALA A 343 17.18 -21.64 -14.88
N ILE A 344 18.02 -20.76 -15.42
CA ILE A 344 18.75 -21.00 -16.68
C ILE A 344 19.77 -22.14 -16.51
N GLU A 345 20.61 -22.09 -15.48
CA GLU A 345 21.67 -23.09 -15.26
C GLU A 345 21.15 -24.47 -14.87
N SER A 346 19.89 -24.60 -14.46
CA SER A 346 19.26 -25.89 -14.21
C SER A 346 18.86 -26.61 -15.51
N VAL A 347 18.67 -25.87 -16.60
CA VAL A 347 18.27 -26.41 -17.91
C VAL A 347 19.47 -26.46 -18.86
N ILE A 348 20.33 -25.44 -18.80
CA ILE A 348 21.46 -25.24 -19.70
C ILE A 348 22.77 -25.54 -18.94
N PRO A 349 23.63 -26.46 -19.43
CA PRO A 349 24.82 -26.91 -18.70
C PRO A 349 26.00 -25.93 -18.83
N LEU A 350 25.80 -24.67 -18.47
CA LEU A 350 26.87 -23.65 -18.41
C LEU A 350 27.81 -23.90 -17.23
N ARG A 351 29.05 -23.40 -17.36
CA ARG A 351 30.00 -23.45 -16.24
C ARG A 351 29.54 -22.52 -15.10
N ARG A 352 29.67 -23.01 -13.87
CA ARG A 352 29.32 -22.26 -12.65
C ARG A 352 30.55 -21.74 -11.89
N CYS A 353 31.75 -22.09 -12.36
CA CYS A 353 33.00 -21.71 -11.70
C CYS A 353 33.33 -20.23 -11.90
N THR A 354 33.99 -19.63 -10.90
CA THR A 354 34.41 -18.22 -10.96
C THR A 354 35.77 -18.00 -11.67
N VAL A 355 36.44 -19.08 -12.09
CA VAL A 355 37.73 -19.05 -12.81
C VAL A 355 37.60 -18.22 -14.09
N ARG A 356 38.48 -17.22 -14.26
CA ARG A 356 38.55 -16.42 -15.47
C ARG A 356 39.30 -17.20 -16.55
N MET A 357 38.67 -17.37 -17.71
CA MET A 357 39.25 -18.07 -18.87
C MET A 357 39.26 -17.09 -20.03
N GLY A 358 40.40 -16.40 -20.17
CA GLY A 358 40.64 -15.49 -21.30
C GLY A 358 40.82 -16.25 -22.60
N ARG A 359 41.16 -15.55 -23.68
CA ARG A 359 41.41 -16.16 -24.99
C ARG A 359 42.55 -17.18 -24.94
N ASN A 360 42.37 -18.30 -25.64
CA ASN A 360 43.28 -19.45 -25.70
C ASN A 360 43.55 -20.07 -24.32
N TYR A 361 42.54 -20.12 -23.46
CA TYR A 361 42.65 -20.74 -22.15
C TYR A 361 42.95 -22.25 -22.28
N VAL A 362 44.03 -22.67 -21.62
CA VAL A 362 44.42 -24.08 -21.49
C VAL A 362 44.23 -24.50 -20.04
N ALA A 363 43.52 -25.60 -19.81
CA ALA A 363 43.32 -26.14 -18.47
C ALA A 363 44.64 -26.68 -17.90
N PRO A 364 44.92 -26.50 -16.60
CA PRO A 364 46.07 -27.11 -15.95
C PRO A 364 46.03 -28.64 -16.06
N GLU A 365 47.19 -29.25 -16.23
CA GLU A 365 47.31 -30.70 -16.26
C GLU A 365 46.82 -31.31 -14.94
N GLY A 366 45.95 -32.32 -15.02
CA GLY A 366 45.36 -32.97 -13.85
C GLY A 366 44.30 -32.15 -13.09
N ALA A 367 43.81 -31.05 -13.66
CA ALA A 367 42.77 -30.23 -13.04
C ALA A 367 41.50 -31.07 -12.73
N PRO A 368 41.00 -31.05 -11.48
CA PRO A 368 39.87 -31.89 -11.10
C PRO A 368 38.56 -31.41 -11.73
N VAL A 369 37.74 -32.36 -12.20
CA VAL A 369 36.38 -32.08 -12.65
C VAL A 369 35.52 -31.66 -11.46
N CYS A 370 34.80 -30.54 -11.57
CA CYS A 370 33.98 -29.99 -10.49
C CYS A 370 32.71 -30.82 -10.22
N SER A 371 32.15 -30.71 -9.01
CA SER A 371 30.98 -31.49 -8.60
C SER A 371 29.76 -31.27 -9.49
N ALA A 372 29.51 -30.03 -9.93
CA ALA A 372 28.40 -29.73 -10.83
C ALA A 372 28.51 -30.52 -12.15
N ALA A 373 29.72 -30.65 -12.70
CA ALA A 373 29.95 -31.41 -13.92
C ALA A 373 29.90 -32.92 -13.71
N ARG A 374 30.38 -33.43 -12.57
CA ARG A 374 30.23 -34.85 -12.21
C ARG A 374 28.76 -35.26 -12.07
N LEU A 375 27.90 -34.32 -11.65
CA LEU A 375 26.45 -34.52 -11.56
C LEU A 375 25.71 -34.24 -12.89
N GLY A 376 26.42 -33.91 -13.97
CA GLY A 376 25.82 -33.58 -15.26
C GLY A 376 25.09 -32.24 -15.32
N LEU A 377 25.26 -31.37 -14.32
CA LEU A 377 24.58 -30.08 -14.21
C LEU A 377 25.32 -28.91 -14.90
N ALA A 378 26.58 -29.13 -15.30
CA ALA A 378 27.43 -28.11 -15.93
C ALA A 378 28.53 -28.75 -16.78
N GLN A 379 28.98 -28.06 -17.83
CA GLN A 379 30.24 -28.40 -18.49
C GLN A 379 31.43 -27.81 -17.72
N CYS A 380 32.61 -28.45 -17.81
CA CYS A 380 33.78 -28.13 -16.98
C CYS A 380 35.04 -27.72 -17.78
N PRO A 381 35.02 -26.55 -18.46
CA PRO A 381 36.17 -26.09 -19.21
C PRO A 381 37.41 -25.83 -18.35
N CYS A 382 37.26 -25.52 -17.06
CA CYS A 382 38.39 -25.35 -16.13
C CYS A 382 39.25 -26.61 -15.95
N SER A 383 38.68 -27.79 -16.25
CA SER A 383 39.38 -29.07 -16.21
C SER A 383 39.77 -29.58 -17.60
N GLY A 384 39.44 -28.83 -18.67
CA GLY A 384 39.67 -29.25 -20.05
C GLY A 384 38.71 -30.33 -20.56
N THR A 385 37.68 -30.70 -19.79
CA THR A 385 36.74 -31.78 -20.14
C THR A 385 35.52 -31.32 -20.94
N ALA A 386 35.35 -30.01 -21.13
CA ALA A 386 34.26 -29.46 -21.93
C ALA A 386 34.62 -29.42 -23.42
N GLU A 387 33.66 -29.75 -24.27
CA GLU A 387 33.81 -29.65 -25.72
C GLU A 387 33.44 -28.23 -26.20
N PRO A 388 34.32 -27.53 -26.95
CA PRO A 388 34.07 -26.14 -27.35
C PRO A 388 32.77 -25.92 -28.12
N GLU A 389 32.44 -26.79 -29.08
CA GLU A 389 31.24 -26.64 -29.90
C GLU A 389 29.95 -26.85 -29.09
N SER A 390 29.92 -27.91 -28.27
CA SER A 390 28.83 -28.19 -27.34
C SER A 390 28.61 -27.02 -26.36
N TYR A 391 29.69 -26.44 -25.84
CA TYR A 391 29.60 -25.29 -24.94
C TYR A 391 29.11 -24.03 -25.65
N ALA A 392 29.58 -23.77 -26.87
CA ALA A 392 29.11 -22.64 -27.67
C ALA A 392 27.58 -22.72 -27.92
N ASN A 393 27.05 -23.92 -28.16
CA ASN A 393 25.61 -24.15 -28.26
C ASN A 393 24.88 -23.83 -26.94
N ALA A 394 25.42 -24.26 -25.80
CA ALA A 394 24.86 -23.93 -24.48
C ALA A 394 24.87 -22.41 -24.21
N VAL A 395 25.94 -21.71 -24.62
CA VAL A 395 26.03 -20.25 -24.53
C VAL A 395 24.98 -19.58 -25.40
N GLN A 396 24.77 -20.06 -26.62
CA GLN A 396 23.75 -19.52 -27.52
C GLN A 396 22.34 -19.72 -26.96
N GLN A 397 22.04 -20.88 -26.39
CA GLN A 397 20.76 -21.11 -25.70
C GLN A 397 20.58 -20.14 -24.52
N ALA A 398 21.62 -19.90 -23.72
CA ALA A 398 21.54 -18.93 -22.63
C ALA A 398 21.32 -17.50 -23.14
N ALA A 399 21.97 -17.11 -24.23
CA ALA A 399 21.74 -15.83 -24.91
C ALA A 399 20.29 -15.69 -25.39
N ASP A 400 19.74 -16.74 -26.03
CA ASP A 400 18.36 -16.79 -26.49
C ASP A 400 17.37 -16.68 -25.30
N ALA A 401 17.62 -17.39 -24.19
CA ALA A 401 16.79 -17.31 -22.99
C ALA A 401 16.78 -15.90 -22.36
N LEU A 402 17.92 -15.20 -22.35
CA LEU A 402 18.05 -13.84 -21.84
C LEU A 402 17.44 -12.78 -22.77
N THR A 403 17.27 -13.07 -24.05
CA THR A 403 16.76 -12.12 -25.07
C THR A 403 15.31 -12.40 -25.47
N GLY A 404 14.57 -13.15 -24.65
CA GLY A 404 13.13 -13.35 -24.79
C GLY A 404 12.69 -14.67 -25.43
N LYS A 405 13.62 -15.47 -25.98
CA LYS A 405 13.33 -16.83 -26.49
C LYS A 405 13.44 -17.87 -25.36
N SER A 406 12.70 -17.67 -24.28
CA SER A 406 12.88 -18.42 -23.02
C SER A 406 11.91 -19.60 -22.82
N ASN A 407 10.99 -19.84 -23.77
CA ASN A 407 9.96 -20.89 -23.66
C ASN A 407 10.56 -22.27 -23.33
N PHE A 408 11.70 -22.63 -23.93
CA PHE A 408 12.33 -23.92 -23.66
C PHE A 408 12.81 -24.08 -22.21
N VAL A 409 13.25 -23.00 -21.56
CA VAL A 409 13.63 -23.01 -20.14
C VAL A 409 12.39 -23.18 -19.27
N ARG A 410 11.33 -22.42 -19.56
CA ARG A 410 10.05 -22.54 -18.87
C ARG A 410 9.46 -23.94 -18.99
N ASP A 411 9.41 -24.47 -20.20
CA ASP A 411 8.78 -25.76 -20.49
C ASP A 411 9.55 -26.90 -19.80
N ALA A 412 10.89 -26.85 -19.81
CA ALA A 412 11.73 -27.81 -19.09
C ALA A 412 11.53 -27.75 -17.57
N LEU A 413 11.44 -26.55 -16.98
CA LEU A 413 11.16 -26.37 -15.56
C LEU A 413 9.75 -26.84 -15.18
N THR A 414 8.77 -26.54 -16.03
CA THR A 414 7.37 -26.93 -15.85
C THR A 414 7.22 -28.45 -15.89
N ALA A 415 7.90 -29.13 -16.82
CA ALA A 415 7.91 -30.58 -16.89
C ALA A 415 8.49 -31.21 -15.61
N ARG A 416 9.58 -30.65 -15.07
CA ARG A 416 10.16 -31.11 -13.80
C ARG A 416 9.24 -30.86 -12.62
N MET A 417 8.61 -29.68 -12.55
CA MET A 417 7.63 -29.32 -11.53
C MET A 417 6.46 -30.33 -11.52
N ASN A 418 5.91 -30.64 -12.70
CA ASN A 418 4.83 -31.62 -12.85
C ASN A 418 5.28 -33.01 -12.40
N ALA A 419 6.49 -33.46 -12.79
CA ALA A 419 7.04 -34.73 -12.32
C ALA A 419 7.24 -34.79 -10.80
N HIS A 420 7.63 -33.68 -10.15
CA HIS A 420 7.67 -33.59 -8.69
C HIS A 420 6.27 -33.66 -8.08
N SER A 421 5.28 -32.98 -8.68
CA SER A 421 3.89 -33.01 -8.22
C SER A 421 3.27 -34.41 -8.35
N GLU A 422 3.49 -35.11 -9.46
CA GLU A 422 3.04 -36.49 -9.67
C GLU A 422 3.68 -37.45 -8.66
N ALA A 423 4.94 -37.22 -8.32
CA ALA A 423 5.66 -37.95 -7.29
C ALA A 423 5.31 -37.51 -5.85
N GLN A 424 4.29 -36.66 -5.66
CA GLN A 424 3.85 -36.12 -4.36
C GLN A 424 4.94 -35.36 -3.58
N ARG A 425 5.94 -34.83 -4.30
CA ARG A 425 7.02 -33.98 -3.76
C ARG A 425 6.65 -32.51 -3.91
N TYR A 426 5.68 -32.08 -3.10
CA TYR A 426 5.03 -30.77 -3.23
C TYR A 426 5.96 -29.59 -2.89
N GLU A 427 6.93 -29.77 -2.00
CA GLU A 427 7.88 -28.71 -1.65
C GLU A 427 8.80 -28.36 -2.83
N GLU A 428 9.34 -29.38 -3.50
CA GLU A 428 10.18 -29.20 -4.68
C GLU A 428 9.39 -28.69 -5.88
N ALA A 429 8.13 -29.12 -6.02
CA ALA A 429 7.22 -28.57 -7.03
C ALA A 429 6.93 -27.09 -6.77
N ALA A 430 6.64 -26.70 -5.52
CA ALA A 430 6.42 -25.30 -5.15
C ALA A 430 7.67 -24.44 -5.40
N TYR A 431 8.85 -24.95 -5.07
CA TYR A 431 10.11 -24.27 -5.34
C TYR A 431 10.32 -24.00 -6.84
N LEU A 432 10.08 -24.99 -7.70
CA LEU A 432 10.18 -24.82 -9.15
C LEU A 432 9.12 -23.87 -9.71
N ARG A 433 7.89 -23.92 -9.20
CA ARG A 433 6.82 -22.98 -9.55
C ARG A 433 7.25 -21.54 -9.26
N ASP A 434 7.71 -21.28 -8.05
CA ASP A 434 8.07 -19.94 -7.60
C ASP A 434 9.29 -19.40 -8.40
N ARG A 435 10.21 -20.30 -8.76
CA ARG A 435 11.35 -20.01 -9.66
C ARG A 435 10.91 -19.67 -11.07
N ILE A 436 10.00 -20.45 -11.67
CA ILE A 436 9.42 -20.15 -13.01
C ILE A 436 8.75 -18.77 -12.97
N GLN A 437 7.92 -18.52 -11.97
CA GLN A 437 7.20 -17.26 -11.84
C GLN A 437 8.16 -16.06 -11.69
N THR A 438 9.25 -16.22 -10.92
CA THR A 438 10.30 -15.21 -10.78
C THR A 438 11.02 -14.95 -12.11
N PHE A 439 11.40 -16.02 -12.81
CA PHE A 439 12.07 -15.95 -14.10
C PHE A 439 11.23 -15.23 -15.15
N GLU A 440 9.97 -15.62 -15.33
CA GLU A 440 9.05 -14.99 -16.27
C GLU A 440 8.77 -13.52 -15.91
N THR A 441 8.58 -13.23 -14.62
CA THR A 441 8.36 -11.85 -14.15
C THR A 441 9.53 -10.93 -14.52
N VAL A 442 10.76 -11.40 -14.37
CA VAL A 442 11.96 -10.62 -14.71
C VAL A 442 12.06 -10.40 -16.21
N LEU A 443 11.94 -11.45 -17.03
CA LEU A 443 12.04 -11.33 -18.48
C LEU A 443 10.94 -10.43 -19.06
N ARG A 444 9.71 -10.59 -18.61
CA ARG A 444 8.57 -9.78 -19.06
C ARG A 444 8.76 -8.29 -18.74
N ARG A 445 9.26 -7.97 -17.53
CA ARG A 445 9.55 -6.59 -17.15
C ARG A 445 10.65 -5.96 -17.99
N GLN A 446 11.69 -6.74 -18.30
CA GLN A 446 12.75 -6.29 -19.18
C GLN A 446 12.23 -6.03 -20.59
N GLU A 447 11.51 -6.99 -21.18
CA GLU A 447 10.94 -6.85 -22.53
C GLU A 447 10.03 -5.61 -22.63
N GLN A 448 9.18 -5.38 -21.62
CA GLN A 448 8.35 -4.18 -21.55
C GLN A 448 9.18 -2.90 -21.49
N ALA A 449 10.21 -2.85 -20.64
CA ALA A 449 11.09 -1.69 -20.52
C ALA A 449 11.84 -1.41 -21.84
N GLU A 450 12.41 -2.44 -22.47
CA GLU A 450 13.09 -2.32 -23.76
C GLU A 450 12.14 -1.87 -24.88
N LYS A 451 10.94 -2.47 -24.94
CA LYS A 451 9.91 -2.06 -25.89
C LYS A 451 9.55 -0.59 -25.72
N LEU A 452 9.32 -0.15 -24.48
CA LEU A 452 9.01 1.25 -24.17
C LEU A 452 10.13 2.20 -24.58
N CYS A 453 11.38 1.83 -24.33
CA CYS A 453 12.53 2.65 -24.69
C CYS A 453 12.72 2.71 -26.21
N SER A 454 12.52 1.60 -26.92
CA SER A 454 12.69 1.52 -28.38
C SER A 454 11.56 2.17 -29.19
N GLN A 455 10.37 2.35 -28.59
CA GLN A 455 9.20 2.89 -29.27
C GLN A 455 9.29 4.39 -29.59
N GLY A 456 10.28 5.09 -29.06
CA GLY A 456 10.47 6.53 -29.28
C GLY A 456 9.34 7.34 -28.64
N LYS A 457 8.78 8.32 -29.38
CA LYS A 457 7.69 9.17 -28.91
C LYS A 457 6.33 8.55 -29.21
N PHE A 458 5.50 8.42 -28.19
CA PHE A 458 4.12 7.98 -28.35
C PHE A 458 3.22 8.62 -27.29
N THR A 459 1.91 8.51 -27.49
CA THR A 459 0.89 9.08 -26.61
C THR A 459 -0.02 7.99 -26.10
N VAL A 460 -0.39 8.07 -24.82
CA VAL A 460 -1.38 7.19 -24.20
C VAL A 460 -2.44 8.04 -23.51
N SER A 461 -3.70 7.64 -23.66
CA SER A 461 -4.83 8.34 -23.05
C SER A 461 -5.55 7.44 -22.05
N PHE A 462 -5.82 7.97 -20.86
CA PHE A 462 -6.56 7.28 -19.81
C PHE A 462 -7.33 8.28 -18.96
N ASN A 463 -8.63 8.04 -18.69
CA ASN A 463 -9.47 8.91 -17.86
C ASN A 463 -9.36 10.42 -18.20
N ASN A 464 -9.43 10.78 -19.49
CA ASN A 464 -9.27 12.16 -20.00
C ASN A 464 -7.89 12.81 -19.77
N ILE A 465 -6.91 12.02 -19.37
CA ILE A 465 -5.51 12.42 -19.23
C ILE A 465 -4.73 11.84 -20.39
N VAL A 466 -3.88 12.66 -20.99
CA VAL A 466 -3.02 12.30 -22.12
C VAL A 466 -1.57 12.39 -21.67
N TYR A 467 -0.85 11.28 -21.75
CA TYR A 467 0.55 11.17 -21.41
C TYR A 467 1.36 11.13 -22.70
N GLU A 468 2.27 12.08 -22.88
CA GLU A 468 3.29 12.02 -23.92
C GLU A 468 4.52 11.32 -23.32
N VAL A 469 4.87 10.16 -23.86
CA VAL A 469 6.02 9.35 -23.44
C VAL A 469 7.08 9.42 -24.53
N ASP A 470 8.34 9.67 -24.14
CA ASP A 470 9.48 9.76 -25.03
C ASP A 470 10.57 8.78 -24.56
N ASN A 471 10.87 7.75 -25.35
CA ASN A 471 11.83 6.70 -25.02
C ASN A 471 11.58 6.06 -23.63
N GLY A 472 10.31 5.86 -23.29
CA GLY A 472 9.91 5.21 -22.04
C GLY A 472 9.85 6.13 -20.81
N VAL A 473 10.15 7.43 -20.92
CA VAL A 473 9.96 8.41 -19.84
C VAL A 473 8.84 9.40 -20.16
N LEU A 474 8.18 9.93 -19.14
CA LEU A 474 7.05 10.86 -19.28
C LEU A 474 7.55 12.24 -19.71
N ALA A 475 7.37 12.61 -20.97
CA ALA A 475 7.74 13.92 -21.47
C ALA A 475 6.78 15.00 -20.99
N SER A 476 5.47 14.75 -21.07
CA SER A 476 4.45 15.68 -20.62
C SER A 476 3.14 14.99 -20.25
N THR A 477 2.29 15.69 -19.50
CA THR A 477 0.93 15.26 -19.16
C THR A 477 -0.04 16.36 -19.55
N ARG A 478 -1.18 16.01 -20.15
CA ARG A 478 -2.28 16.92 -20.41
C ARG A 478 -3.54 16.41 -19.73
N ASN A 479 -4.32 17.30 -19.13
CA ASN A 479 -5.63 17.00 -18.58
C ASN A 479 -6.66 17.83 -19.33
N ALA A 480 -7.62 17.20 -20.01
CA ALA A 480 -8.59 17.89 -20.87
C ALA A 480 -7.91 18.91 -21.82
N ASP A 481 -6.89 18.44 -22.55
CA ASP A 481 -6.03 19.21 -23.49
C ASP A 481 -5.14 20.30 -22.89
N GLN A 482 -5.33 20.66 -21.62
CA GLN A 482 -4.46 21.60 -20.92
C GLN A 482 -3.16 20.92 -20.49
N LEU A 483 -2.03 21.46 -20.94
CA LEU A 483 -0.69 21.01 -20.53
C LEU A 483 -0.52 21.23 -19.02
N PHE A 484 -0.20 20.15 -18.30
CA PHE A 484 0.15 20.21 -16.90
C PHE A 484 1.48 20.94 -16.73
N MET A 485 1.44 22.05 -15.99
CA MET A 485 2.61 22.81 -15.58
C MET A 485 2.68 22.80 -14.05
N PRO A 486 3.75 22.26 -13.45
CA PRO A 486 3.96 22.37 -12.01
C PRO A 486 4.06 23.85 -11.60
N LEU A 487 3.40 24.24 -10.51
CA LEU A 487 3.27 25.63 -10.06
C LEU A 487 4.64 26.34 -9.89
N SER A 488 4.68 27.64 -10.18
CA SER A 488 5.91 28.47 -10.21
C SER A 488 6.51 28.80 -8.84
N SER A 489 5.83 28.47 -7.73
CA SER A 489 6.28 28.77 -6.35
C SER A 489 7.23 27.73 -5.75
N LEU A 490 7.65 26.72 -6.52
CA LEU A 490 8.57 25.68 -6.06
C LEU A 490 10.00 26.21 -5.91
N SER A 491 10.76 25.64 -4.97
CA SER A 491 12.19 25.95 -4.85
C SER A 491 12.94 25.58 -6.15
N LYS A 492 13.99 26.34 -6.49
CA LYS A 492 14.76 26.14 -7.74
C LYS A 492 15.27 24.71 -7.89
N GLN A 493 15.75 24.11 -6.80
CA GLN A 493 16.19 22.71 -6.77
C GLN A 493 15.07 21.74 -7.16
N VAL A 494 13.81 21.99 -6.75
CA VAL A 494 12.66 21.15 -7.08
C VAL A 494 12.25 21.36 -8.54
N GLN A 495 12.27 22.61 -9.03
CA GLN A 495 11.99 22.91 -10.45
C GLN A 495 12.97 22.20 -11.39
N GLU A 496 14.25 22.17 -11.06
CA GLU A 496 15.24 21.39 -11.81
C GLU A 496 15.03 19.88 -11.62
N ALA A 497 14.60 19.46 -10.43
CA ALA A 497 14.45 18.07 -10.09
C ALA A 497 13.22 17.37 -10.68
N ILE A 498 12.26 18.10 -11.27
CA ILE A 498 11.05 17.52 -11.87
C ILE A 498 11.12 17.38 -13.40
N LEU A 499 12.13 17.98 -14.03
CA LEU A 499 12.32 17.91 -15.49
C LEU A 499 12.52 16.46 -15.95
N PRO A 500 12.14 16.09 -17.18
CA PRO A 500 12.52 14.80 -17.75
C PRO A 500 14.05 14.62 -17.75
N PRO A 501 14.56 13.39 -17.62
CA PRO A 501 15.99 13.14 -17.78
C PRO A 501 16.44 13.55 -19.19
N ALA A 502 17.62 14.17 -19.30
CA ALA A 502 18.15 14.69 -20.58
C ALA A 502 18.42 13.60 -21.65
N GLY A 503 18.31 12.32 -21.26
CA GLY A 503 18.43 11.15 -22.12
C GLY A 503 18.19 9.90 -21.27
N VAL A 504 17.69 8.84 -21.91
CA VAL A 504 17.29 7.59 -21.24
C VAL A 504 18.43 6.59 -21.18
N HIS A 505 19.32 6.62 -22.17
CA HIS A 505 20.56 5.85 -22.21
C HIS A 505 21.77 6.72 -21.84
N ASP A 506 22.81 6.10 -21.29
CA ASP A 506 24.12 6.71 -21.10
C ASP A 506 24.94 6.71 -22.40
N VAL A 507 26.17 7.23 -22.34
CA VAL A 507 27.09 7.30 -23.49
C VAL A 507 27.48 5.93 -24.07
N HIS A 508 27.14 4.84 -23.39
CA HIS A 508 27.39 3.47 -23.83
C HIS A 508 26.12 2.73 -24.25
N GLY A 509 24.99 3.45 -24.40
CA GLY A 509 23.71 2.86 -24.78
C GLY A 509 23.02 2.09 -23.65
N VAL A 510 23.51 2.19 -22.41
CA VAL A 510 22.93 1.50 -21.25
C VAL A 510 21.87 2.40 -20.61
N LEU A 511 20.71 1.84 -20.28
CA LEU A 511 19.66 2.61 -19.64
C LEU A 511 20.14 3.19 -18.30
N ARG A 512 19.98 4.51 -18.12
CA ARG A 512 20.44 5.18 -16.91
C ARG A 512 19.57 4.79 -15.73
N ASN A 513 20.18 4.60 -14.57
CA ASN A 513 19.47 4.24 -13.34
C ASN A 513 18.39 5.27 -12.94
N ASP A 514 18.58 6.56 -13.26
CA ASP A 514 17.60 7.63 -12.95
C ASP A 514 16.40 7.66 -13.91
N ALA A 515 16.56 7.16 -15.14
CA ALA A 515 15.45 6.94 -16.07
C ALA A 515 14.75 5.60 -15.83
N MET A 516 15.50 4.60 -15.36
CA MET A 516 15.03 3.22 -15.15
C MET A 516 13.81 3.11 -14.23
N ASP A 517 13.85 3.82 -13.09
CA ASP A 517 12.75 3.85 -12.14
C ASP A 517 11.45 4.32 -12.80
N GLU A 518 11.57 5.32 -13.67
CA GLU A 518 10.46 5.93 -14.38
C GLU A 518 9.94 5.04 -15.51
N VAL A 519 10.83 4.42 -16.29
CA VAL A 519 10.47 3.45 -17.34
C VAL A 519 9.68 2.29 -16.74
N LEU A 520 10.12 1.73 -15.61
CA LEU A 520 9.40 0.66 -14.92
C LEU A 520 8.05 1.13 -14.35
N CYS A 521 7.98 2.38 -13.87
CA CYS A 521 6.73 2.97 -13.41
C CYS A 521 5.70 3.04 -14.55
N ILE A 522 6.11 3.55 -15.71
CA ILE A 522 5.26 3.64 -16.91
C ILE A 522 4.89 2.25 -17.43
N ALA A 523 5.83 1.31 -17.49
CA ALA A 523 5.56 -0.07 -17.89
C ALA A 523 4.48 -0.73 -17.04
N LYS A 524 4.61 -0.60 -15.71
CA LYS A 524 3.64 -1.12 -14.75
C LYS A 524 2.26 -0.48 -14.95
N PHE A 525 2.21 0.83 -15.16
CA PHE A 525 0.95 1.53 -15.41
C PHE A 525 0.26 1.00 -16.67
N LEU A 526 0.98 0.90 -17.78
CA LEU A 526 0.41 0.43 -19.06
C LEU A 526 -0.04 -1.03 -19.01
N GLU A 527 0.61 -1.86 -18.18
CA GLU A 527 0.18 -3.25 -17.97
C GLU A 527 -1.14 -3.32 -17.20
N ALA A 528 -1.32 -2.50 -16.17
CA ALA A 528 -2.54 -2.49 -15.36
C ALA A 528 -3.79 -1.99 -16.15
N GLN A 529 -3.60 -1.40 -17.33
CA GLN A 529 -4.68 -0.92 -18.20
C GLN A 529 -5.07 -1.91 -19.32
N LYS A 530 -4.39 -3.06 -19.42
CA LYS A 530 -4.73 -4.15 -20.34
C LYS A 530 -5.55 -5.20 -19.61
#